data_AF-A0A9P3R1X9-F1
#
_entry.id   AF-A0A9P3R1X9-F1
#
_cell.length_a   1.000
_cell.length_b   1.000
_cell.length_c   1.000
_cell.angle_alpha   90.00
_cell.angle_beta   90.00
_cell.angle_gamma   90.00
#
_symmetry.space_group_name_H-M   'P 1'
#
loop_
_entity.id
_entity.type
_entity.pdbx_description
1 polymer ?
#
loop_
_entity_poly.entity_id
_entity_poly.type
_entity_poly.pdbx_seq_one_letter_code
_entity_poly.pdbx_strand_id
1 'polypeptide(L)' 'MQYTGLKDKNGKKIFEGDIVDISVYDRLDWSSIKGKVVFLNGAWLVEDVGHFAITLQSETNEIEIIGNVHENLGLWEA' A
#
# COMPACT_ATOMS: atom_id res chain seq x y z
N MET A 1 -11.20 -6.72 -8.12
CA MET A 1 -10.50 -6.01 -7.04
C MET A 1 -11.49 -5.76 -5.90
N GLN A 2 -11.19 -6.25 -4.70
CA GLN A 2 -12.01 -6.05 -3.51
C GLN A 2 -11.69 -4.69 -2.87
N TYR A 3 -12.71 -3.97 -2.40
CA TYR A 3 -12.51 -2.71 -1.67
C TYR A 3 -12.02 -3.00 -0.25
N THR A 4 -10.98 -2.30 0.21
CA THR A 4 -10.41 -2.54 1.55
C THR A 4 -11.25 -1.94 2.68
N GLY A 5 -12.16 -1.01 2.37
CA GLY A 5 -12.86 -0.20 3.37
C GLY A 5 -12.14 1.10 3.73
N LEU A 6 -10.91 1.30 3.23
CA LEU A 6 -10.07 2.45 3.53
C LEU A 6 -10.02 3.46 2.38
N LYS A 7 -9.54 4.66 2.67
CA LYS A 7 -9.24 5.69 1.67
C LYS A 7 -7.81 6.17 1.86
N ASP A 8 -7.18 6.55 0.76
CA ASP A 8 -5.87 7.21 0.78
C ASP A 8 -5.98 8.66 1.25
N LYS A 9 -4.84 9.36 1.39
CA LYS A 9 -4.78 10.77 1.82
C LYS A 9 -5.53 11.74 0.89
N ASN A 10 -5.77 11.34 -0.36
CA ASN A 10 -6.50 12.11 -1.36
C ASN A 10 -8.00 11.76 -1.38
N GLY A 11 -8.47 10.88 -0.49
CA GLY A 11 -9.86 10.45 -0.40
C GLY A 11 -10.25 9.38 -1.43
N LYS A 12 -9.30 8.85 -2.20
CA LYS A 12 -9.53 7.78 -3.17
C LYS A 12 -9.66 6.44 -2.45
N LYS A 13 -10.61 5.62 -2.88
CA LYS A 13 -10.82 4.27 -2.34
C LYS A 13 -9.64 3.38 -2.69
N ILE A 14 -9.10 2.67 -1.70
CA ILE A 14 -8.02 1.69 -1.88
C ILE A 14 -8.63 0.32 -2.15
N PHE A 15 -8.14 -0.37 -3.17
CA PHE A 15 -8.55 -1.71 -3.55
C PHE A 15 -7.39 -2.69 -3.51
N GLU A 16 -7.72 -3.98 -3.42
CA GLU A 16 -6.76 -5.06 -3.66
C GLU A 16 -6.08 -4.90 -5.04
N GLY A 17 -4.75 -4.97 -5.06
CA GLY A 17 -3.93 -4.77 -6.25
C GLY A 17 -3.50 -3.32 -6.51
N ASP A 18 -3.94 -2.35 -5.69
CA ASP A 18 -3.40 -1.00 -5.76
C ASP A 18 -1.92 -0.98 -5.33
N ILE A 19 -1.17 -0.06 -5.92
CA ILE A 19 0.21 0.24 -5.55
C ILE A 19 0.17 1.49 -4.70
N VAL A 20 0.66 1.38 -3.48
CA VAL A 20 0.61 2.46 -2.50
C VAL A 20 1.99 2.85 -2.02
N ASP A 21 2.13 4.11 -1.65
CA ASP A 21 3.25 4.66 -0.90
C ASP A 21 2.79 4.92 0.54
N ILE A 22 3.43 4.28 1.51
CA ILE A 22 3.17 4.41 2.94
C ILE A 22 4.27 5.24 3.58
N SER A 23 3.94 6.46 3.99
CA SER A 23 4.81 7.29 4.83
C SER A 23 4.49 7.06 6.30
N VAL A 24 5.52 6.81 7.12
CA VAL A 24 5.37 6.63 8.58
C VAL A 24 5.89 7.87 9.28
N TYR A 25 5.06 8.48 10.12
CA TYR A 25 5.48 9.58 11.00
C TYR A 25 6.11 9.02 12.29
N ASP A 26 7.25 8.34 12.17
CA ASP A 26 8.11 8.06 13.32
C ASP A 26 9.38 8.91 13.22
N ARG A 27 9.94 9.28 14.36
CA ARG A 27 11.18 10.07 14.51
C ARG A 27 12.44 9.33 14.07
N LEU A 28 12.27 8.20 13.40
CA LEU A 28 13.31 7.34 12.88
C LEU A 28 13.21 7.46 11.36
N ASP A 29 14.25 7.99 10.71
CA ASP A 29 14.38 8.42 9.31
C ASP A 29 14.01 7.38 8.21
N TRP A 30 12.91 6.64 8.36
CA TRP A 30 12.43 5.71 7.36
C TRP A 30 11.69 6.50 6.28
N SER A 31 12.37 6.60 5.14
CA SER A 31 11.75 6.94 3.86
C SER A 31 10.64 5.94 3.56
N SER A 32 9.55 6.42 2.99
CA SER A 32 8.32 5.68 2.78
C SER A 32 8.47 4.29 2.12
N ILE A 33 7.50 3.41 2.38
CA ILE A 33 7.45 2.03 1.84
C ILE A 33 6.47 1.99 0.67
N LYS A 34 6.92 1.47 -0.47
CA LYS A 34 6.06 1.26 -1.64
C LYS A 34 5.75 -0.21 -1.80
N GLY A 35 4.50 -0.53 -2.10
CA GLY A 35 4.10 -1.93 -2.25
C GLY A 35 2.68 -2.11 -2.76
N LYS A 36 2.30 -3.38 -2.97
CA LYS A 36 1.00 -3.78 -3.50
C LYS A 36 0.09 -4.16 -2.36
N VAL A 37 -1.14 -3.69 -2.44
CA VAL A 37 -2.19 -4.05 -1.50
C VAL A 37 -2.65 -5.48 -1.76
N VAL A 38 -2.49 -6.35 -0.76
CA VAL A 38 -2.88 -7.77 -0.80
C VAL A 38 -3.71 -8.14 0.42
N PHE A 39 -4.55 -9.17 0.31
CA PHE A 39 -5.26 -9.75 1.45
C PHE A 39 -4.68 -11.12 1.80
N LEU A 40 -4.01 -11.22 2.95
CA LEU A 40 -3.37 -12.46 3.41
C LEU A 40 -3.71 -12.69 4.88
N ASN A 41 -4.05 -13.93 5.24
CA ASN A 41 -4.33 -14.35 6.61
C ASN A 41 -5.37 -13.48 7.34
N GLY A 42 -6.37 -12.97 6.61
CA GLY A 42 -7.45 -12.16 7.19
C GLY A 42 -7.13 -10.67 7.38
N ALA A 43 -6.00 -10.19 6.85
CA ALA A 43 -5.59 -8.79 6.97
C ALA A 43 -5.22 -8.17 5.62
N TRP A 44 -5.45 -6.86 5.50
CA TRP A 44 -4.92 -6.06 4.40
C TRP A 44 -3.47 -5.69 4.67
N LEU A 45 -2.59 -6.08 3.75
CA LEU A 45 -1.16 -5.85 3.82
C LEU A 45 -0.66 -5.08 2.61
N VAL A 46 0.52 -4.49 2.74
CA VAL A 46 1.31 -3.96 1.65
C VAL A 46 2.56 -4.82 1.54
N GLU A 47 2.62 -5.61 0.46
CA GLU A 47 3.78 -6.43 0.10
C GLU A 47 4.70 -5.58 -0.79
N ASP A 48 5.98 -5.46 -0.44
CA ASP A 48 7.03 -4.87 -1.31
C ASP A 48 7.70 -5.98 -2.16
N VAL A 49 8.47 -5.58 -3.18
CA VAL A 49 9.24 -6.45 -4.10
C VAL A 49 10.15 -7.43 -3.34
N GLY A 50 10.64 -7.06 -2.15
CA GLY A 50 11.43 -7.93 -1.28
C GLY A 50 10.64 -8.98 -0.48
N HIS A 51 9.32 -9.15 -0.72
CA HIS A 51 8.40 -9.99 0.07
C HIS A 51 8.27 -9.62 1.55
N PHE A 52 8.63 -8.39 1.90
CA PHE A 52 8.30 -7.83 3.20
C PHE A 52 6.85 -7.32 3.16
N ALA A 53 6.06 -7.68 4.18
CA ALA A 53 4.66 -7.28 4.28
C ALA A 53 4.42 -6.49 5.56
N ILE A 54 3.83 -5.30 5.42
CA ILE A 54 3.35 -4.49 6.55
C ILE A 54 1.83 -4.37 6.52
N THR A 55 1.22 -4.02 7.65
CA THR A 55 -0.21 -3.71 7.70
C THR A 55 -0.50 -2.49 6.83
N LEU A 56 -1.59 -2.54 6.05
CA LEU A 56 -1.98 -1.44 5.16
C LEU A 56 -2.17 -0.11 5.91
N GLN A 57 -2.70 -0.16 7.14
CA GLN A 57 -3.00 1.02 7.93
C GLN A 57 -2.41 0.92 9.34
N SER A 58 -1.96 2.06 9.85
CA SER A 58 -1.49 2.31 11.21
C SER A 58 -2.05 3.67 11.68
N GLU A 59 -2.03 3.95 12.98
CA GLU A 59 -2.42 5.28 13.51
C GLU A 59 -1.44 6.38 13.10
N THR A 60 -0.23 6.02 12.70
CA THR A 60 0.88 6.94 12.43
C THR A 60 1.30 6.98 10.97
N ASN A 61 0.55 6.35 10.07
CA ASN A 61 0.89 6.32 8.65
C ASN A 61 -0.08 7.12 7.78
N GLU A 62 0.45 7.63 6.66
CA GLU A 62 -0.32 8.14 5.54
C GLU A 62 -0.15 7.19 4.36
N ILE A 63 -1.22 7.02 3.59
CA ILE A 63 -1.26 6.12 2.43
C ILE A 63 -1.59 6.97 1.21
N GLU A 64 -0.83 6.81 0.13
CA GLU A 64 -1.11 7.40 -1.18
C GLU A 64 -1.15 6.32 -2.25
N ILE A 65 -2.22 6.29 -3.05
CA ILE A 65 -2.25 5.41 -4.23
C ILE A 65 -1.39 6.04 -5.32
N ILE A 66 -0.31 5.35 -5.71
CA ILE A 66 0.61 5.76 -6.78
C ILE A 66 0.42 4.97 -8.08
N GLY A 67 -0.42 3.93 -8.06
CA GLY A 67 -0.74 3.14 -9.24
C GLY A 67 -1.65 1.96 -8.94
N ASN A 68 -1.90 1.13 -9.95
CA ASN A 68 -2.52 -0.19 -9.80
C ASN A 68 -1.93 -1.15 -10.84
N VAL A 69 -2.10 -2.45 -10.61
CA VAL A 69 -1.61 -3.52 -11.49
C VAL A 69 -2.23 -3.55 -12.89
N HIS A 70 -3.34 -2.83 -13.13
CA HIS A 70 -4.03 -2.83 -14.43
C HIS A 70 -3.60 -1.66 -15.33
N GLU A 71 -3.31 -0.51 -14.75
CA GLU A 71 -2.92 0.71 -15.46
C GLU A 71 -1.40 0.91 -15.47
N ASN A 72 -0.68 0.36 -14.48
CA ASN A 72 0.78 0.46 -14.35
C ASN A 72 1.45 -0.92 -14.29
N LEU A 73 1.19 -1.75 -15.31
CA LEU A 73 1.74 -3.12 -15.46
C LEU A 73 3.27 -3.19 -15.26
N GLY A 74 4.02 -2.11 -15.56
CA GLY A 74 5.48 -2.06 -15.42
C GLY A 74 6.03 -1.68 -14.03
N LEU A 75 5.19 -1.42 -13.03
CA LEU A 75 5.65 -1.07 -11.66
C LEU A 75 5.84 -2.30 -10.75
N TRP A 76 5.42 -3.49 -11.18
CA TRP A 76 5.39 -4.72 -10.37
C TRP A 76 6.16 -5.91 -10.93
N GLU A 77 6.69 -5.81 -12.15
CA GLU A 77 7.55 -6.83 -12.76
C GLU A 77 9.00 -6.35 -12.76
N ALA A 78 9.72 -6.59 -11.67
CA ALA A 78 11.19 -6.51 -11.62
C ALA A 78 11.74 -7.51 -10.59
#